data_AF-A0A927GAS2-F1
#
_entry.id   AF-A0A927GAS2-F1
#
_cell.length_a   1.000
_cell.length_b   1.000
_cell.length_c   1.000
_cell.angle_alpha   90.00
_cell.angle_beta   90.00
_cell.angle_gamma   90.00
#
_symmetry.space_group_name_H-M   'P 1'
#
loop_
_entity.id
_entity.type
_entity.pdbx_description
1 polymer ?
#
loop_
_entity_poly.entity_id
_entity_poly.type
_entity_poly.pdbx_seq_one_letter_code
_entity_poly.pdbx_strand_id
1 'polypeptide(L)'
;MQPYVPYGWQQKGHRLGLPARIATKRINLLGLLRLDNQLMIYHSEKALTGQFVVNCFADFVTKAHTKPVVIVLDNGWSATAADSSLSGCL
;
A
#
# COMPACT_ATOMS: atom_id res chain seq x y z
N MET A 1 -3.52 -7.24 -20.09
CA MET A 1 -3.69 -7.52 -18.64
C MET A 1 -4.28 -8.92 -18.53
N GLN A 2 -3.51 -9.88 -18.01
CA GLN A 2 -3.90 -11.31 -17.95
C GLN A 2 -4.66 -11.57 -16.64
N PRO A 3 -5.85 -12.20 -16.64
CA PRO A 3 -6.58 -12.50 -15.41
C PRO A 3 -5.78 -13.45 -14.50
N TYR A 4 -5.77 -13.16 -13.19
CA TYR A 4 -5.00 -13.90 -12.18
C TYR A 4 -5.56 -15.28 -11.83
N VAL A 5 -6.84 -15.51 -12.14
CA VAL A 5 -7.45 -16.83 -12.00
C VAL A 5 -7.60 -17.41 -13.40
N PRO A 6 -6.81 -18.44 -13.77
CA PRO A 6 -7.08 -19.16 -14.99
C PRO A 6 -8.47 -19.79 -14.87
N TYR A 7 -9.41 -19.33 -15.68
CA TYR A 7 -10.67 -20.04 -15.87
C TYR A 7 -10.34 -21.38 -16.52
N GLY A 8 -10.62 -22.47 -15.81
CA GLY A 8 -10.45 -23.82 -16.29
C GLY A 8 -11.58 -24.68 -15.77
N TRP A 9 -12.12 -25.55 -16.63
CA TRP A 9 -13.07 -26.57 -16.22
C TRP A 9 -12.37 -27.53 -15.24
N GLN A 10 -12.90 -27.67 -14.03
CA GLN A 10 -12.43 -28.63 -13.04
C GLN A 10 -13.43 -29.77 -12.93
N GLN A 11 -12.93 -31.00 -12.85
CA GLN A 11 -13.80 -32.15 -12.64
C GLN A 11 -14.47 -32.06 -11.26
N LYS A 12 -15.75 -32.43 -11.19
CA LYS A 12 -16.49 -32.46 -9.93
C LYS A 12 -15.76 -33.40 -8.95
N GLY A 13 -15.44 -32.88 -7.75
CA GLY A 13 -14.67 -33.61 -6.73
C GLY A 13 -13.15 -33.43 -6.78
N HIS A 14 -12.59 -32.77 -7.81
CA HIS A 14 -11.16 -32.53 -7.94
C HIS A 14 -10.86 -31.02 -7.92
N ARG A 15 -10.58 -30.47 -6.73
CA ARG A 15 -10.20 -29.07 -6.56
C ARG A 15 -8.72 -28.87 -6.90
N LEU A 16 -8.42 -28.06 -7.91
CA LEU A 16 -7.06 -27.58 -8.13
C LEU A 16 -6.79 -26.38 -7.21
N GLY A 17 -5.79 -26.51 -6.33
CA GLY A 17 -5.31 -25.41 -5.50
C GLY A 17 -4.35 -24.52 -6.30
N LEU A 18 -4.58 -23.21 -6.27
CA LEU A 18 -3.59 -22.25 -6.73
C LEU A 18 -2.86 -21.71 -5.49
N PRO A 19 -1.62 -22.15 -5.21
CA PRO A 19 -0.87 -21.60 -4.10
C PRO A 19 -0.58 -20.13 -4.38
N ALA A 20 -0.68 -19.29 -3.36
CA ALA A 20 -0.28 -17.90 -3.46
C ALA A 20 1.19 -17.86 -3.92
N ARG A 21 1.47 -17.21 -5.06
CA ARG A 21 2.83 -17.10 -5.58
C ARG A 21 3.62 -16.13 -4.72
N ILE A 22 4.45 -16.67 -3.83
CA ILE A 22 5.28 -15.86 -2.92
C ILE A 22 6.45 -15.19 -3.68
N ALA A 23 6.91 -15.78 -4.79
CA ALA A 23 8.15 -15.38 -5.48
C ALA A 23 8.00 -14.45 -6.70
N THR A 24 6.80 -13.97 -7.03
CA THR A 24 6.59 -13.09 -8.21
C THR A 24 6.76 -11.60 -7.87
N LYS A 25 7.02 -10.78 -8.91
CA LYS A 25 6.98 -9.31 -8.85
C LYS A 25 5.73 -8.85 -8.10
N ARG A 26 5.92 -8.13 -6.99
CA ARG A 26 4.83 -7.55 -6.19
C ARG A 26 4.77 -6.06 -6.47
N ILE A 27 3.57 -5.52 -6.52
CA ILE A 27 3.35 -4.08 -6.51
C ILE A 27 2.85 -3.75 -5.10
N ASN A 28 3.65 -3.04 -4.33
CA ASN A 28 3.27 -2.53 -3.03
C ASN A 28 2.58 -1.18 -3.22
N LEU A 29 1.52 -0.95 -2.45
CA LEU A 29 0.66 0.23 -2.57
C LEU A 29 0.57 0.92 -1.21
N LEU A 30 0.70 2.25 -1.23
CA LEU A 30 0.31 3.13 -0.13
C LEU A 30 -0.93 3.91 -0.59
N GLY A 31 -2.06 3.65 0.05
CA GLY A 31 -3.34 4.30 -0.25
C GLY A 31 -3.75 5.27 0.85
N LEU A 32 -4.12 6.49 0.47
CA LEU A 32 -4.75 7.47 1.36
C LEU A 32 -6.20 7.65 0.93
N LEU A 33 -7.12 7.15 1.76
CA LEU A 33 -8.56 7.24 1.52
C LEU A 33 -9.15 8.40 2.33
N ARG A 34 -9.88 9.27 1.65
CA ARG A 34 -10.62 10.38 2.26
C ARG A 34 -12.07 10.01 2.52
N LEU A 35 -12.72 10.76 3.40
CA LEU A 35 -14.13 10.56 3.77
C LEU A 35 -15.13 10.85 2.62
N ASP A 36 -14.70 11.61 1.61
CA ASP A 36 -15.46 11.83 0.37
C ASP A 36 -15.22 10.71 -0.67
N ASN A 37 -14.64 9.59 -0.23
CA ASN A 37 -14.36 8.42 -1.04
C ASN A 37 -13.31 8.67 -2.15
N GLN A 38 -12.51 9.73 -2.04
CA GLN A 38 -11.35 9.94 -2.91
C GLN A 38 -10.16 9.13 -2.40
N LEU A 39 -9.64 8.25 -3.25
CA LEU A 39 -8.48 7.42 -2.97
C LEU A 39 -7.26 7.92 -3.75
N MET A 40 -6.21 8.31 -3.03
CA MET A 40 -4.90 8.60 -3.61
C MET A 40 -3.99 7.38 -3.44
N ILE A 41 -3.30 6.98 -4.51
CA ILE A 41 -2.50 5.76 -4.53
C ILE A 41 -1.07 6.09 -4.95
N TYR A 42 -0.11 5.68 -4.12
CA TYR A 42 1.29 5.62 -4.44
C TYR A 42 1.70 4.15 -4.56
N HIS A 43 2.57 3.82 -5.52
CA HIS A 43 2.95 2.43 -5.76
C HIS A 43 4.45 2.26 -5.95
N SER A 44 4.96 1.07 -5.64
CA SER A 44 6.34 0.67 -5.84
C SER A 44 6.43 -0.83 -6.11
N GLU A 45 7.26 -1.22 -7.07
CA GLU A 45 7.62 -2.65 -7.25
C GLU A 45 8.62 -3.13 -6.19
N LYS A 46 9.20 -2.20 -5.41
CA LYS A 46 10.12 -2.48 -4.30
C LYS A 46 9.37 -2.43 -2.97
N ALA A 47 10.00 -2.91 -1.90
CA ALA A 47 9.50 -2.76 -0.55
C ALA A 47 9.28 -1.27 -0.21
N LEU A 48 8.22 -0.98 0.55
CA LEU A 48 7.93 0.39 1.01
C LEU A 48 8.88 0.72 2.17
N THR A 49 9.63 1.80 2.03
CA THR A 49 10.55 2.31 3.05
C THR A 49 9.96 3.54 3.75
N GLY A 50 10.47 3.90 4.93
CA GLY A 50 10.04 5.12 5.61
C GLY A 50 10.23 6.36 4.74
N GLN A 51 11.35 6.44 4.02
CA GLN A 51 11.61 7.52 3.07
C GLN A 51 10.57 7.59 1.94
N PHE A 52 10.13 6.43 1.42
CA PHE A 52 9.06 6.40 0.42
C PHE A 52 7.77 7.01 0.99
N VAL A 53 7.39 6.64 2.21
CA VAL A 53 6.20 7.18 2.89
C VAL A 53 6.32 8.69 3.12
N VAL A 54 7.48 9.18 3.59
CA VAL A 54 7.75 10.62 3.76
C VAL A 54 7.59 11.36 2.44
N ASN A 55 8.14 10.83 1.35
CA ASN A 55 8.01 11.45 0.02
C ASN A 55 6.55 11.46 -0.47
N CYS A 56 5.79 10.40 -0.19
CA CYS A 56 4.36 10.36 -0.49
C CYS A 56 3.60 11.44 0.28
N PHE A 57 3.89 11.64 1.56
CA PHE A 57 3.26 12.71 2.35
C PHE A 57 3.68 14.10 1.89
N ALA A 58 4.96 14.28 1.53
CA ALA A 58 5.44 15.52 0.95
C ALA A 58 4.68 15.87 -0.34
N ASP A 59 4.43 14.90 -1.24
CA ASP A 59 3.59 15.12 -2.42
C ASP A 59 2.11 15.37 -2.04
N PHE A 60 1.57 14.63 -1.07
CA PHE A 60 0.17 14.76 -0.63
C PHE A 60 -0.13 16.16 -0.08
N VAL A 61 0.76 16.76 0.70
CA VAL A 61 0.56 18.11 1.26
C VAL A 61 0.63 19.21 0.20
N THR A 62 1.24 18.97 -0.96
CA THR A 62 1.20 19.92 -2.08
C THR A 62 -0.16 20.00 -2.76
N LYS A 63 -1.03 18.99 -2.56
CA LYS A 63 -2.37 18.96 -3.14
C LYS A 63 -3.27 19.97 -2.43
N ALA A 64 -4.23 20.53 -3.16
CA ALA A 64 -5.17 21.48 -2.58
C ALA A 64 -6.12 20.76 -1.60
N HIS A 65 -6.16 21.23 -0.36
CA HIS A 65 -7.06 20.75 0.68
C HIS A 65 -7.90 21.92 1.19
N THR A 66 -9.23 21.79 1.14
CA THR A 66 -10.16 22.87 1.52
C THR A 66 -10.31 23.04 3.04
N LYS A 67 -9.85 22.07 3.82
CA LYS A 67 -9.96 22.00 5.28
C LYS A 67 -8.67 21.42 5.85
N PRO A 68 -8.35 21.65 7.13
CA PRO A 68 -7.27 20.93 7.80
C PRO A 68 -7.43 19.42 7.62
N VAL A 69 -6.33 18.76 7.26
CA VAL A 69 -6.31 17.32 7.00
C VAL A 69 -5.59 16.61 8.13
N VAL A 70 -6.20 15.57 8.66
CA VAL A 70 -5.60 14.65 9.62
C VAL A 70 -5.39 13.32 8.93
N ILE A 71 -4.16 12.81 8.97
CA ILE A 71 -3.81 11.49 8.44
C ILE A 71 -3.82 10.52 9.62
N VAL A 72 -4.64 9.49 9.54
CA VAL A 72 -4.71 8.42 10.54
C VAL A 72 -4.04 7.18 9.96
N LEU A 73 -3.01 6.69 10.64
CA LEU A 73 -2.26 5.49 10.25
C LEU A 73 -2.34 4.47 11.39
N ASP A 74 -2.28 3.19 11.04
CA ASP A 74 -2.12 2.14 12.02
C ASP A 74 -0.66 2.10 12.54
N ASN A 75 -0.48 1.61 13.76
CA ASN A 75 0.86 1.40 14.33
C ASN A 75 1.53 0.11 13.79
N GLY A 76 1.34 -0.19 12.50
CA GLY A 76 1.88 -1.37 11.84
C GLY A 76 3.34 -1.21 11.42
N TRP A 77 3.91 -0.02 11.60
CA TRP A 77 5.27 0.29 11.17
C TRP A 77 6.30 0.04 12.29
N SER A 78 7.08 -1.03 12.16
CA SER A 78 8.30 -1.21 12.95
C SER A 78 9.42 -0.33 12.38
N ALA A 79 9.51 0.91 12.87
CA ALA A 79 10.56 1.89 12.57
C ALA A 79 11.95 1.53 13.12
N THR A 80 12.23 0.28 13.48
CA THR A 80 13.44 -0.06 14.23
C THR A 80 14.72 -0.15 13.37
N ALA A 81 14.66 0.14 12.07
CA ALA A 81 15.82 0.02 11.17
C ALA A 81 16.21 1.29 10.39
N ALA A 82 15.49 2.41 10.52
CA ALA A 82 15.90 3.65 9.86
C ALA A 82 15.38 4.90 10.59
N ASP A 83 16.32 5.51 11.30
CA ASP A 83 16.37 6.92 11.68
C ASP A 83 15.40 7.43 12.76
N SER A 84 15.99 7.78 13.90
CA SER A 84 15.39 8.31 15.13
C SER A 84 14.93 9.78 15.05
N SER A 85 14.66 10.30 13.85
CA SER A 85 14.42 11.74 13.62
C SER A 85 12.94 12.16 13.67
N LEU A 86 11.99 11.22 13.73
CA LEU A 86 10.55 11.52 13.73
C LEU A 86 9.83 11.38 15.09
N SER A 87 10.54 11.04 16.18
CA SER A 87 9.97 11.07 17.54
C SER A 87 9.77 12.48 18.12
N GLY A 88 10.04 13.55 17.35
CA GLY A 88 9.97 14.94 17.82
C GLY A 88 8.76 15.75 17.33
N CYS A 89 7.86 15.17 16.55
CA CYS A 89 6.71 15.89 15.98
C CYS A 89 5.38 15.16 16.28
N LEU A 90 5.13 14.86 17.55
CA LEU A 90 3.80 14.67 18.11
C LEU A 90 3.75 15.30 19.51
#